data_AF-A0A535GVY1-F1
#
_entry.id   AF-A0A535GVY1-F1
#
_cell.length_a   1.000
_cell.length_b   1.000
_cell.length_c   1.000
_cell.angle_alpha   90.00
_cell.angle_beta   90.00
_cell.angle_gamma   90.00
#
_symmetry.space_group_name_H-M   'P 1'
#
loop_
_entity.id
_entity.type
_entity.pdbx_description
1 polymer ?
#
loop_
_entity_poly.entity_id
_entity_poly.type
_entity_poly.pdbx_seq_one_letter_code
_entity_poly.pdbx_strand_id
1 'polypeptide(L)'
;KYDQLFVPEFSAGAMENIGCVTFNEAMVFRSKVTEAVREDRANAILHEMAHMWFGDLVTMRWWDDLWLNESFATFMSVLAQVEATRFKNGWVTFANQYKAGARRQDQLPTTHPVAADIPDIESVYLNFDAITYNKGACVLR
;
A
#
# COMPACT_ATOMS: atom_id res chain seq x y z
N LYS A 1 -7.23 3.11 -20.97
CA LYS A 1 -6.77 1.69 -20.91
C LYS A 1 -6.11 1.50 -19.55
N TYR A 2 -6.19 0.31 -18.96
CA TYR A 2 -5.54 -0.02 -17.68
C TYR A 2 -4.73 -1.29 -17.89
N ASP A 3 -3.41 -1.15 -17.97
CA ASP A 3 -2.47 -2.25 -18.15
C ASP A 3 -1.80 -2.61 -16.81
N GLN A 4 -1.50 -3.91 -16.64
CA GLN A 4 -0.78 -4.44 -15.49
C GLN A 4 0.40 -5.26 -15.99
N LEU A 5 1.61 -4.94 -15.55
CA LEU A 5 2.84 -5.60 -15.97
C LEU A 5 3.55 -6.23 -14.77
N PHE A 6 3.93 -7.49 -14.89
CA PHE A 6 4.84 -8.12 -13.94
C PHE A 6 6.27 -7.93 -14.43
N VAL A 7 7.10 -7.25 -13.63
CA VAL A 7 8.44 -6.81 -14.02
C VAL A 7 9.50 -7.70 -13.36
N PRO A 8 10.40 -8.32 -14.14
CA PRO A 8 11.52 -9.09 -13.60
C PRO A 8 12.46 -8.21 -12.77
N GLU A 9 13.00 -8.76 -11.68
CA GLU A 9 13.98 -8.08 -10.81
C GLU A 9 13.50 -6.71 -10.28
N PHE A 10 12.19 -6.51 -10.17
CA PHE A 10 11.64 -5.25 -9.67
C PHE A 10 11.96 -5.08 -8.18
N SER A 11 12.62 -3.98 -7.81
CA SER A 11 13.07 -3.76 -6.43
C SER A 11 11.93 -3.38 -5.48
N ALA A 12 10.87 -2.77 -6.01
CA ALA A 12 9.67 -2.43 -5.25
C ALA A 12 8.64 -3.59 -5.28
N GLY A 13 7.59 -3.45 -4.48
CA GLY A 13 6.47 -4.39 -4.50
C GLY A 13 5.57 -4.18 -5.72
N ALA A 14 5.18 -2.93 -5.95
CA ALA A 14 4.39 -2.47 -7.09
C ALA A 14 4.59 -0.95 -7.28
N MET A 15 4.10 -0.40 -8.39
CA MET A 15 4.10 1.04 -8.65
C MET A 15 2.91 1.43 -9.54
N GLU A 16 2.24 2.49 -9.14
CA GLU A 16 0.95 3.00 -9.63
C GLU A 16 1.01 3.76 -10.95
N ASN A 17 1.99 3.52 -11.82
CA ASN A 17 2.15 4.34 -13.03
C ASN A 17 0.85 4.42 -13.86
N ILE A 18 0.36 5.65 -14.11
CA ILE A 18 -0.94 5.92 -14.73
C ILE A 18 -1.13 5.11 -16.02
N GLY A 19 -2.14 4.24 -16.00
CA GLY A 19 -2.51 3.41 -17.15
C GLY A 19 -1.61 2.20 -17.42
N CYS A 20 -0.51 2.03 -16.66
CA CYS A 20 0.44 0.93 -16.79
C CYS A 20 1.08 0.57 -15.43
N VAL A 21 0.28 -0.02 -14.54
CA VAL A 21 0.73 -0.40 -13.20
C VAL A 21 1.75 -1.54 -13.29
N THR A 22 2.82 -1.45 -12.51
CA THR A 22 3.87 -2.48 -12.45
C THR A 22 3.82 -3.24 -11.12
N PHE A 23 4.10 -4.54 -11.18
CA PHE A 23 4.13 -5.45 -10.04
C PHE A 23 5.41 -6.27 -10.05
N ASN A 24 5.89 -6.62 -8.87
CA ASN A 24 6.99 -7.56 -8.71
C ASN A 24 6.64 -8.94 -9.29
N GLU A 25 7.56 -9.54 -10.06
CA GLU A 25 7.39 -10.87 -10.65
C GLU A 25 7.09 -11.99 -9.64
N ALA A 26 7.44 -11.80 -8.36
CA ALA A 26 7.13 -12.74 -7.29
C ALA A 26 5.62 -13.02 -7.12
N MET A 27 4.77 -12.12 -7.63
CA MET A 27 3.31 -12.29 -7.65
C MET A 27 2.81 -13.24 -8.77
N VAL A 28 3.70 -13.68 -9.67
CA VAL A 28 3.44 -14.70 -10.70
C VAL A 28 3.81 -16.08 -10.17
N PHE A 29 2.82 -16.78 -9.65
CA PHE A 29 3.04 -18.08 -9.02
C PHE A 29 3.22 -19.20 -10.06
N ARG A 30 4.34 -19.94 -9.97
CA ARG A 30 4.65 -21.10 -10.83
C ARG A 30 4.08 -22.43 -10.28
N SER A 31 3.46 -22.41 -9.11
CA SER A 31 2.84 -23.56 -8.45
C SER A 31 1.63 -23.13 -7.61
N LYS A 32 0.93 -24.09 -7.03
CA LYS A 32 -0.21 -23.80 -6.14
C LYS A 32 0.30 -23.12 -4.86
N VAL A 33 -0.21 -21.92 -4.60
CA VAL A 33 0.03 -21.16 -3.37
C VAL A 33 -1.18 -21.23 -2.42
N THR A 34 -0.95 -20.84 -1.16
CA THR A 34 -1.99 -20.71 -0.14
C THR A 34 -3.00 -19.63 -0.50
N GLU A 35 -4.14 -19.63 0.20
CA GLU A 35 -5.15 -18.59 0.03
C GLU A 35 -4.64 -17.21 0.49
N ALA A 36 -3.88 -17.17 1.60
CA ALA A 36 -3.25 -15.95 2.11
C ALA A 36 -2.35 -15.27 1.05
N VAL A 37 -1.52 -16.03 0.34
CA VAL A 37 -0.67 -15.47 -0.73
C VAL A 37 -1.49 -14.90 -1.90
N ARG A 38 -2.69 -15.47 -2.16
CA ARG A 38 -3.61 -14.92 -3.18
C ARG A 38 -4.36 -13.69 -2.67
N GLU A 39 -4.65 -13.64 -1.38
CA GLU A 39 -5.23 -12.47 -0.70
C GLU A 39 -4.25 -11.29 -0.76
N ASP A 40 -2.98 -11.51 -0.41
CA ASP A 40 -1.92 -10.49 -0.47
C ASP A 40 -1.76 -9.93 -1.89
N ARG A 41 -1.71 -10.79 -2.92
CA ARG A 41 -1.67 -10.33 -4.31
C ARG A 41 -2.91 -9.53 -4.70
N ALA A 42 -4.09 -9.92 -4.24
CA ALA A 42 -5.31 -9.17 -4.51
C ALA A 42 -5.29 -7.80 -3.81
N ASN A 43 -4.76 -7.74 -2.59
CA ASN A 43 -4.59 -6.50 -1.87
C ASN A 43 -3.63 -5.55 -2.61
N ALA A 44 -2.46 -6.03 -3.04
CA ALA A 44 -1.52 -5.24 -3.83
C ALA A 44 -2.14 -4.68 -5.13
N ILE A 45 -2.85 -5.52 -5.90
CA ILE A 45 -3.53 -5.06 -7.12
C ILE A 45 -4.57 -3.97 -6.82
N LEU A 46 -5.33 -4.12 -5.74
CA LEU A 46 -6.35 -3.15 -5.35
C LEU A 46 -5.76 -1.85 -4.79
N HIS A 47 -4.60 -1.94 -4.13
CA HIS A 47 -3.83 -0.78 -3.65
C HIS A 47 -3.42 0.10 -4.84
N GLU A 48 -2.70 -0.48 -5.80
CA GLU A 48 -2.28 0.27 -7.00
C GLU A 48 -3.46 0.77 -7.83
N MET A 49 -4.56 0.00 -7.88
CA MET A 49 -5.77 0.43 -8.58
C MET A 49 -6.43 1.64 -7.90
N ALA A 50 -6.37 1.75 -6.57
CA ALA A 50 -6.90 2.91 -5.85
C ALA A 50 -6.16 4.20 -6.22
N HIS A 51 -4.85 4.09 -6.50
CA HIS A 51 -4.03 5.24 -6.88
C HIS A 51 -4.47 5.92 -8.17
N MET A 52 -5.11 5.18 -9.10
CA MET A 52 -5.67 5.74 -10.33
C MET A 52 -6.65 6.90 -10.08
N TRP A 53 -7.25 6.96 -8.89
CA TRP A 53 -8.07 8.10 -8.44
C TRP A 53 -7.35 8.99 -7.43
N PHE A 54 -6.67 8.39 -6.44
CA PHE A 54 -6.04 9.13 -5.34
C PHE A 54 -4.53 8.91 -5.31
N GLY A 55 -3.78 9.89 -5.77
CA GLY A 55 -2.36 9.77 -6.13
C GLY A 55 -2.15 10.27 -7.56
N ASP A 56 -2.97 9.79 -8.49
CA ASP A 56 -2.83 10.09 -9.92
C ASP A 56 -3.80 11.17 -10.43
N LEU A 57 -5.11 10.94 -10.29
CA LEU A 57 -6.13 11.91 -10.74
C LEU A 57 -6.14 13.15 -9.83
N VAL A 58 -5.95 12.92 -8.54
CA VAL A 58 -5.70 13.97 -7.54
C VAL A 58 -4.38 13.65 -6.88
N THR A 59 -3.37 14.47 -7.16
CA THR A 59 -2.02 14.32 -6.62
C THR A 59 -1.77 15.35 -5.52
N MET A 60 -1.04 14.93 -4.48
CA MET A 60 -0.52 15.80 -3.44
C MET A 60 0.25 17.00 -4.02
N ARG A 61 0.21 18.14 -3.32
CA ARG A 61 1.00 19.33 -3.73
C ARG A 61 2.48 19.15 -3.49
N TRP A 62 2.81 18.41 -2.42
CA TRP A 62 4.17 18.10 -2.01
C TRP A 62 4.18 16.78 -1.21
N TRP A 63 5.37 16.27 -0.92
CA TRP A 63 5.57 14.93 -0.37
C TRP A 63 5.25 14.80 1.12
N ASP A 64 5.01 15.90 1.83
CA ASP A 64 4.49 15.90 3.20
C ASP A 64 3.09 15.25 3.30
N ASP A 65 2.34 15.24 2.19
CA ASP A 65 1.06 14.54 2.05
C ASP A 65 1.19 13.11 1.48
N LEU A 66 2.41 12.56 1.33
CA LEU A 66 2.63 11.18 0.85
C LEU A 66 1.86 10.15 1.69
N TRP A 67 1.81 10.36 3.01
CA TRP A 67 1.06 9.48 3.91
C TRP A 67 -0.40 9.37 3.51
N LEU A 68 -1.02 10.44 3.01
CA LEU A 68 -2.43 10.43 2.65
C LEU A 68 -2.63 9.62 1.38
N ASN A 69 -1.73 9.72 0.39
CA ASN A 69 -1.76 8.87 -0.79
C ASN A 69 -1.71 7.39 -0.41
N GLU A 70 -0.69 7.00 0.34
CA GLU A 70 -0.41 5.60 0.63
C GLU A 70 -1.38 4.99 1.65
N SER A 71 -1.73 5.74 2.70
CA SER A 71 -2.71 5.31 3.69
C SER A 71 -4.10 5.17 3.09
N PHE A 72 -4.48 6.08 2.18
CA PHE A 72 -5.77 5.99 1.49
C PHE A 72 -5.83 4.77 0.59
N ALA A 73 -4.80 4.53 -0.23
CA ALA A 73 -4.72 3.33 -1.06
C ALA A 73 -4.72 2.04 -0.21
N THR A 74 -3.98 2.02 0.90
CA THR A 74 -3.97 0.91 1.87
C THR A 74 -5.36 0.65 2.46
N PHE A 75 -6.09 1.71 2.85
CA PHE A 75 -7.46 1.57 3.36
C PHE A 75 -8.41 1.06 2.28
N MET A 76 -8.37 1.68 1.10
CA MET A 76 -9.25 1.35 -0.02
C MET A 76 -9.01 -0.06 -0.55
N SER A 77 -7.77 -0.54 -0.54
CA SER A 77 -7.46 -1.90 -0.98
C SER A 77 -8.14 -2.94 -0.10
N VAL A 78 -8.17 -2.74 1.22
CA VAL A 78 -8.85 -3.64 2.16
C VAL A 78 -10.38 -3.53 2.01
N LEU A 79 -10.91 -2.31 1.89
CA LEU A 79 -12.34 -2.11 1.66
C LEU A 79 -12.80 -2.79 0.37
N ALA A 80 -12.13 -2.51 -0.75
CA ALA A 80 -12.44 -3.10 -2.05
C ALA A 80 -12.26 -4.62 -2.04
N GLN A 81 -11.27 -5.14 -1.30
CA GLN A 81 -11.06 -6.57 -1.17
C GLN A 81 -12.28 -7.25 -0.52
N VAL A 82 -12.77 -6.68 0.60
CA VAL A 82 -13.93 -7.21 1.33
C VAL A 82 -15.22 -7.07 0.53
N GLU A 83 -15.44 -5.93 -0.11
CA GLU A 83 -16.70 -5.65 -0.81
C GLU A 83 -16.75 -6.32 -2.20
N ALA A 84 -15.69 -6.22 -2.99
CA ALA A 84 -15.70 -6.55 -4.42
C ALA A 84 -15.08 -7.91 -4.78
N THR A 85 -14.49 -8.64 -3.81
CA THR A 85 -13.84 -9.92 -4.10
C THR A 85 -14.35 -11.06 -3.22
N ARG A 86 -13.80 -12.27 -3.42
CA ARG A 86 -14.07 -13.44 -2.56
C ARG A 86 -13.42 -13.36 -1.17
N PHE A 87 -12.45 -12.47 -0.97
CA PHE A 87 -11.71 -12.36 0.29
C PHE A 87 -12.47 -11.49 1.28
N LYS A 88 -13.36 -12.11 2.06
CA LYS A 88 -14.25 -11.38 2.99
C LYS A 88 -13.61 -11.02 4.33
N ASN A 89 -12.45 -11.57 4.64
CA ASN A 89 -11.77 -11.38 5.92
C ASN A 89 -10.65 -10.32 5.87
N GLY A 90 -10.58 -9.48 4.83
CA GLY A 90 -9.50 -8.49 4.67
C GLY A 90 -9.29 -7.59 5.89
N TRP A 91 -10.37 -7.18 6.58
CA TRP A 91 -10.26 -6.39 7.82
C TRP A 91 -9.64 -7.15 9.01
N VAL A 92 -9.76 -8.48 9.03
CA VAL A 92 -9.10 -9.35 10.03
C VAL A 92 -7.61 -9.40 9.73
N THR A 93 -7.24 -9.61 8.46
CA THR A 93 -5.85 -9.56 8.00
C THR A 93 -5.22 -8.19 8.29
N PHE A 94 -5.94 -7.11 7.99
CA PHE A 94 -5.53 -5.73 8.31
C PHE A 94 -5.25 -5.54 9.80
N ALA A 95 -6.16 -5.99 10.67
CA ALA A 95 -5.98 -5.86 12.12
C ALA A 95 -4.76 -6.65 12.63
N ASN A 96 -4.52 -7.85 12.10
CA ASN A 96 -3.46 -8.74 12.56
C ASN A 96 -2.08 -8.43 11.96
N GLN A 97 -2.02 -7.88 10.75
CA GLN A 97 -0.76 -7.63 10.06
C GLN A 97 -0.41 -6.13 10.07
N TYR A 98 -1.30 -5.29 9.53
CA TYR A 98 -1.05 -3.87 9.28
C TYR A 98 -1.06 -3.10 10.61
N LYS A 99 -2.17 -3.19 11.37
CA LYS A 99 -2.29 -2.51 12.66
C LYS A 99 -1.29 -3.01 13.70
N ALA A 100 -1.06 -4.32 13.75
CA ALA A 100 -0.06 -4.89 14.65
C ALA A 100 1.37 -4.48 14.27
N GLY A 101 1.70 -4.47 12.97
CA GLY A 101 2.98 -4.01 12.44
C GLY A 101 3.22 -2.54 12.75
N ALA A 102 2.26 -1.68 12.42
CA ALA A 102 2.28 -0.25 12.73
C ALA A 102 2.53 0.01 14.22
N ARG A 103 1.80 -0.68 15.10
CA ARG A 103 1.97 -0.54 16.56
C ARG A 103 3.38 -0.93 17.03
N ARG A 104 3.99 -1.96 16.44
CA ARG A 104 5.36 -2.36 16.81
C ARG A 104 6.37 -1.30 16.38
N GLN A 105 6.24 -0.77 15.16
CA GLN A 105 7.15 0.27 14.67
C GLN A 105 6.97 1.59 15.45
N ASP A 106 5.73 1.93 15.80
CA ASP A 106 5.40 3.16 16.52
C ASP A 106 5.89 3.18 17.99
N GLN A 107 6.29 2.03 18.51
CA GLN A 107 6.91 1.91 19.83
C GLN A 107 8.43 2.13 19.82
N LEU A 108 9.05 2.18 18.63
CA LEU A 108 10.49 2.34 18.52
C LEU A 108 10.88 3.82 18.67
N PRO A 109 12.07 4.13 19.24
CA PRO A 109 12.59 5.49 19.30
C PRO A 109 12.78 6.16 17.93
N THR A 110 12.86 5.36 16.88
CA THR A 110 13.01 5.80 15.48
C THR A 110 11.67 6.05 14.79
N THR A 111 10.53 6.01 15.50
CA THR A 111 9.22 6.37 14.93
C THR A 111 9.17 7.85 14.53
N HIS A 112 8.17 8.20 13.72
CA HIS A 112 7.87 9.57 13.32
C HIS A 112 6.35 9.84 13.30
N PRO A 113 5.90 11.10 13.27
CA PRO A 113 4.49 11.43 13.04
C PRO A 113 4.00 10.93 11.68
N VAL A 114 2.71 10.60 11.56
CA VAL A 114 2.11 10.16 10.28
C VAL A 114 2.17 11.29 9.24
N ALA A 115 1.82 12.52 9.63
CA ALA A 115 2.08 13.71 8.84
C ALA A 115 3.39 14.33 9.34
N ALA A 116 4.46 14.19 8.58
CA ALA A 116 5.80 14.67 8.91
C ALA A 116 6.22 15.79 7.95
N ASP A 117 7.08 16.70 8.41
CA ASP A 117 7.68 17.72 7.55
C ASP A 117 8.71 17.09 6.63
N ILE A 118 8.53 17.26 5.31
CA ILE A 118 9.39 16.67 4.27
C ILE A 118 10.09 17.79 3.50
N PRO A 119 11.29 18.25 3.93
CA PRO A 119 11.99 19.34 3.26
C PRO A 119 12.67 18.93 1.94
N ASP A 120 13.01 17.64 1.79
CA ASP A 120 13.77 17.13 0.66
C ASP A 120 13.42 15.67 0.34
N ILE A 121 13.96 15.18 -0.78
CA ILE A 121 13.71 13.83 -1.30
C ILE A 121 14.31 12.73 -0.41
N GLU A 122 15.41 12.99 0.28
CA GLU A 122 15.98 12.01 1.22
C GLU A 122 15.02 11.74 2.37
N SER A 123 14.38 12.80 2.87
CA SER A 123 13.32 12.71 3.88
C SER A 123 12.10 11.92 3.37
N VAL A 124 11.76 12.03 2.07
CA VAL A 124 10.71 11.20 1.47
C VAL A 124 11.04 9.71 1.59
N TYR A 125 12.27 9.32 1.22
CA TYR A 125 12.69 7.92 1.27
C TYR A 125 12.65 7.31 2.67
N LEU A 126 12.93 8.12 3.70
CA LEU A 126 12.83 7.69 5.09
C LEU A 126 11.38 7.47 5.56
N ASN A 127 10.42 8.13 4.92
CA ASN A 127 9.00 8.04 5.26
C ASN A 127 8.27 6.97 4.44
N PHE A 128 8.93 6.25 3.53
CA PHE A 128 8.35 5.08 2.87
C PHE A 128 8.36 3.85 3.80
N ASP A 129 7.52 3.87 4.84
CA ASP A 129 7.51 2.85 5.89
C ASP A 129 6.11 2.50 6.45
N ALA A 130 6.03 1.58 7.41
CA ALA A 130 4.74 1.16 7.95
C ALA A 130 4.01 2.24 8.79
N ILE A 131 4.66 3.35 9.17
CA ILE A 131 4.00 4.47 9.84
C ILE A 131 3.18 5.25 8.81
N THR A 132 3.81 5.65 7.71
CA THR A 132 3.16 6.38 6.59
C THR A 132 2.03 5.58 5.95
N TYR A 133 2.18 4.26 5.84
CA TYR A 133 1.20 3.38 5.21
C TYR A 133 0.18 2.84 6.23
N ASN A 134 0.65 2.01 7.15
CA ASN A 134 -0.24 1.17 7.97
C ASN A 134 -0.83 1.95 9.13
N LYS A 135 -0.05 2.81 9.81
CA LYS A 135 -0.57 3.63 10.91
C LYS A 135 -1.55 4.66 10.40
N GLY A 136 -1.25 5.36 9.30
CA GLY A 136 -2.19 6.30 8.70
C GLY A 136 -3.47 5.62 8.20
N ALA A 137 -3.38 4.45 7.57
CA ALA A 137 -4.58 3.67 7.19
C ALA A 137 -5.43 3.25 8.42
N CYS A 138 -4.78 3.00 9.57
CA CYS A 138 -5.51 2.73 10.83
C CYS A 138 -6.26 3.95 11.36
N VAL A 139 -5.83 5.18 11.05
CA VAL A 139 -6.52 6.41 11.46
C VAL A 139 -7.72 6.70 10.56
N LEU A 140 -7.66 6.29 9.28
CA LEU A 140 -8.77 6.43 8.33
C LEU A 140 -9.94 5.48 8.60
N ARG A 141 -9.75 4.43 9.41
CA ARG A 141 -10.78 3.46 9.79
C ARG A 141 -11.47 3.82 11.10
#